data_AF-A0A3M6Q840-F1
#
_entry.id   AF-A0A3M6Q840-F1
#
_cell.length_a   1.000
_cell.length_b   1.000
_cell.length_c   1.000
_cell.angle_alpha   90.00
_cell.angle_beta   90.00
_cell.angle_gamma   90.00
#
_symmetry.space_group_name_H-M   'P 1'
#
loop_
_entity.id
_entity.type
_entity.pdbx_description
1 polymer ?
#
loop_
_entity_poly.entity_id
_entity_poly.type
_entity_poly.pdbx_seq_one_letter_code
_entity_poly.pdbx_strand_id
1 'polypeptide(L)'
;MGNPKLIPYELLGKPGGGFFACTECVRDKRTGLLWEGKTCDGGLRDGDRLYTNWGDGRVGDASAYVAQVNAMGLCGFDDWRLPTADELQTLVDYRRPFPGPTIDVHWFPHTWVDLSTLAWRGYWTSDFYADDPVYAWNVNFNYGNLGVNHRNNDGAVRLVRAGR
;
A
#
# COMPACT_ATOMS: atom_id res chain seq x y z
N MET A 1 -4.76 -5.78 30.52
CA MET A 1 -4.16 -5.31 29.26
C MET A 1 -4.39 -6.41 28.23
N GLY A 2 -5.31 -6.21 27.29
CA GLY A 2 -5.61 -7.22 26.28
C GLY A 2 -4.42 -7.35 25.33
N ASN A 3 -3.97 -8.59 25.10
CA ASN A 3 -2.93 -8.89 24.13
C ASN A 3 -3.37 -8.32 22.75
N PRO A 4 -2.68 -7.33 22.16
CA PRO A 4 -3.09 -6.80 20.87
C PRO A 4 -2.90 -7.91 19.84
N LYS A 5 -4.02 -8.50 19.41
CA LYS A 5 -4.06 -9.60 18.45
C LYS A 5 -3.25 -9.17 17.22
N LEU A 6 -2.31 -10.03 16.81
CA LEU A 6 -1.62 -9.93 15.52
C LEU A 6 -2.66 -9.67 14.43
N ILE A 7 -2.38 -8.75 13.50
CA ILE A 7 -3.26 -8.55 12.34
C ILE A 7 -3.27 -9.87 11.56
N PRO A 8 -4.41 -10.57 11.45
CA PRO A 8 -4.43 -11.89 10.86
C PRO A 8 -4.45 -11.77 9.34
N TYR A 9 -3.38 -12.24 8.69
CA TYR A 9 -3.26 -12.29 7.24
C TYR A 9 -3.33 -13.73 6.73
N GLU A 10 -3.70 -13.91 5.46
CA GLU A 10 -3.63 -15.20 4.77
C GLU A 10 -3.22 -15.07 3.30
N LEU A 11 -2.61 -16.13 2.77
CA LEU A 11 -2.34 -16.26 1.34
C LEU A 11 -3.64 -16.59 0.61
N LEU A 12 -3.80 -16.03 -0.58
CA LEU A 12 -4.95 -16.30 -1.42
C LEU A 12 -4.71 -17.55 -2.30
N GLY A 13 -5.69 -18.44 -2.40
CA GLY A 13 -5.62 -19.62 -3.26
C GLY A 13 -5.66 -19.26 -4.75
N LYS A 14 -4.90 -20.01 -5.57
CA LYS A 14 -4.88 -19.88 -7.04
C LYS A 14 -5.96 -20.75 -7.69
N PRO A 15 -6.58 -20.29 -8.80
CA PRO A 15 -7.33 -21.19 -9.68
C PRO A 15 -6.40 -22.31 -10.18
N GLY A 16 -6.74 -23.57 -9.89
CA GLY A 16 -5.89 -24.73 -10.23
C GLY A 16 -4.99 -25.23 -9.09
N GLY A 17 -5.06 -24.63 -7.90
CA GLY A 17 -4.38 -25.11 -6.71
C GLY A 17 -3.11 -24.33 -6.35
N GLY A 18 -2.70 -24.45 -5.09
CA GLY A 18 -1.62 -23.64 -4.52
C GLY A 18 -2.08 -22.24 -4.13
N PHE A 19 -1.11 -21.37 -3.81
CA PHE A 19 -1.36 -20.03 -3.29
C PHE A 19 -0.55 -18.97 -4.04
N PHE A 20 -1.09 -17.75 -4.09
CA PHE A 20 -0.35 -16.55 -4.44
C PHE A 20 0.68 -16.26 -3.34
N ALA A 21 1.87 -15.83 -3.74
CA ALA A 21 2.90 -15.40 -2.80
C ALA A 21 2.54 -14.04 -2.17
N CYS A 22 3.13 -13.71 -1.01
CA CYS A 22 2.98 -12.40 -0.38
C CYS A 22 3.44 -11.23 -1.28
N THR A 23 4.33 -11.50 -2.24
CA THR A 23 4.78 -10.53 -3.25
C THR A 23 3.79 -10.37 -4.41
N GLU A 24 2.76 -11.19 -4.49
CA GLU A 24 1.65 -11.07 -5.44
C GLU A 24 0.46 -10.37 -4.75
N CYS A 25 -0.14 -10.99 -3.73
CA CYS A 25 -1.21 -10.39 -2.94
C CYS A 25 -1.39 -11.08 -1.58
N VAL A 26 -1.98 -10.34 -0.62
CA VAL A 26 -2.23 -10.81 0.75
C VAL A 26 -3.64 -10.43 1.18
N ARG A 27 -4.37 -11.35 1.79
CA ARG A 27 -5.68 -11.06 2.38
C ARG A 27 -5.53 -10.67 3.84
N ASP A 28 -6.10 -9.54 4.20
CA ASP A 28 -6.32 -9.15 5.60
C ASP A 28 -7.65 -9.76 6.07
N LYS A 29 -7.57 -10.72 7.00
CA LYS A 29 -8.76 -11.43 7.52
C LYS A 29 -9.59 -10.58 8.47
N ARG A 30 -9.06 -9.49 9.00
CA ARG A 30 -9.78 -8.58 9.90
C ARG A 30 -10.70 -7.66 9.11
N THR A 31 -10.22 -7.10 8.01
CA THR A 31 -10.99 -6.17 7.17
C THR A 31 -11.69 -6.87 6.01
N GLY A 32 -11.25 -8.08 5.66
CA GLY A 32 -11.68 -8.76 4.45
C GLY A 32 -11.06 -8.17 3.17
N LEU A 33 -10.16 -7.19 3.26
CA LEU A 33 -9.53 -6.57 2.11
C LEU A 33 -8.42 -7.47 1.54
N LEU A 34 -8.18 -7.34 0.24
CA LEU A 34 -7.01 -7.92 -0.41
C LEU A 34 -6.05 -6.80 -0.80
N TRP A 35 -4.79 -7.00 -0.46
CA TRP A 35 -3.72 -6.04 -0.63
C TRP A 35 -2.72 -6.53 -1.67
N GLU A 36 -2.24 -5.59 -2.48
CA GLU A 36 -1.15 -5.84 -3.41
C GLU A 36 0.14 -6.16 -2.63
N GLY A 37 0.81 -7.24 -3.05
CA GLY A 37 2.19 -7.54 -2.67
C GLY A 37 3.19 -6.71 -3.49
N LYS A 38 4.41 -6.54 -2.98
CA LYS A 38 5.49 -5.83 -3.70
C LYS A 38 6.63 -6.77 -4.05
N THR A 39 7.40 -6.41 -5.09
CA THR A 39 8.61 -7.13 -5.53
C THR A 39 9.87 -6.30 -5.22
N CYS A 40 11.04 -6.85 -5.52
CA CYS A 40 12.35 -6.17 -5.46
C CYS A 40 13.20 -6.50 -6.71
N ASP A 41 12.57 -6.45 -7.87
CA ASP A 41 13.09 -6.93 -9.16
C ASP A 41 13.31 -5.81 -10.19
N GLY A 42 13.17 -4.53 -9.81
CA GLY A 42 13.18 -3.37 -10.70
C GLY A 42 11.94 -3.27 -11.61
N GLY A 43 11.03 -4.24 -11.52
CA GLY A 43 9.81 -4.32 -12.32
C GLY A 43 8.75 -3.31 -11.90
N LEU A 44 7.59 -3.37 -12.56
CA LEU A 44 6.48 -2.43 -12.35
C LEU A 44 6.03 -2.33 -10.89
N ARG A 45 6.00 -3.45 -10.15
CA ARG A 45 5.52 -3.51 -8.76
C ARG A 45 6.66 -3.54 -7.73
N ASP A 46 7.85 -3.11 -8.13
CA ASP A 46 8.99 -3.02 -7.23
C ASP A 46 8.68 -2.04 -6.08
N GLY A 47 9.03 -2.44 -4.86
CA GLY A 47 8.76 -1.69 -3.64
C GLY A 47 9.39 -0.30 -3.61
N ASP A 48 10.51 -0.09 -4.33
CA ASP A 48 11.23 1.17 -4.39
C ASP A 48 10.67 2.15 -5.43
N ARG A 49 9.63 1.77 -6.19
CA ARG A 49 8.97 2.70 -7.12
C ARG A 49 8.10 3.72 -6.39
N LEU A 50 8.33 4.97 -6.74
CA LEU A 50 7.57 6.11 -6.25
C LEU A 50 6.81 6.78 -7.38
N TYR A 51 5.69 7.41 -7.03
CA TYR A 51 4.73 7.99 -7.95
C TYR A 51 4.21 9.32 -7.42
N THR A 52 3.76 10.18 -8.33
CA THR A 52 2.86 11.30 -8.02
C THR A 52 1.42 10.81 -7.82
N ASN A 53 0.52 11.66 -7.32
CA ASN A 53 -0.89 11.32 -7.06
C ASN A 53 -1.87 12.39 -7.60
N TRP A 54 -1.66 12.82 -8.84
CA TRP A 54 -2.51 13.75 -9.58
C TRP A 54 -3.84 13.15 -10.01
N GLY A 55 -3.86 11.84 -10.32
CA GLY A 55 -5.06 11.15 -10.77
C GLY A 55 -5.39 11.38 -12.24
N ASP A 56 -4.42 11.74 -13.08
CA ASP A 56 -4.64 12.15 -14.47
C ASP A 56 -4.06 11.20 -15.54
N GLY A 57 -3.62 10.01 -15.13
CA GLY A 57 -3.17 8.95 -16.01
C GLY A 57 -1.81 9.17 -16.65
N ARG A 58 -1.05 10.21 -16.27
CA ARG A 58 0.31 10.44 -16.81
C ARG A 58 1.29 9.36 -16.35
N VAL A 59 2.34 9.12 -17.13
CA VAL A 59 3.45 8.24 -16.72
C VAL A 59 4.09 8.76 -15.43
N GLY A 60 4.32 7.88 -14.46
CA GLY A 60 4.84 8.26 -13.14
C GLY A 60 3.78 8.71 -12.13
N ASP A 61 2.49 8.65 -12.49
CA ASP A 61 1.38 8.88 -11.57
C ASP A 61 0.79 7.57 -11.04
N ALA A 62 0.28 7.61 -9.81
CA ALA A 62 -0.37 6.48 -9.15
C ALA A 62 -1.58 5.96 -9.96
N SER A 63 -2.34 6.84 -10.63
CA SER A 63 -3.46 6.41 -11.48
C SER A 63 -3.01 5.62 -12.72
N ALA A 64 -1.88 5.97 -13.33
CA ALA A 64 -1.29 5.18 -14.41
C ALA A 64 -0.76 3.84 -13.90
N TYR A 65 -0.22 3.80 -12.67
CA TYR A 65 0.19 2.55 -12.03
C TYR A 65 -0.99 1.61 -11.76
N VAL A 66 -2.09 2.14 -11.22
CA VAL A 66 -3.35 1.39 -11.01
C VAL A 66 -3.82 0.76 -12.32
N ALA A 67 -3.88 1.54 -13.41
CA ALA A 67 -4.30 1.04 -14.71
C ALA A 67 -3.40 -0.10 -15.22
N GLN A 68 -2.08 0.01 -15.04
CA GLN A 68 -1.13 -1.03 -15.46
C GLN A 68 -1.28 -2.31 -14.62
N VAL A 69 -1.42 -2.21 -13.30
CA VAL A 69 -1.62 -3.40 -12.43
C VAL A 69 -2.93 -4.12 -12.78
N ASN A 70 -4.00 -3.38 -13.06
CA ASN A 70 -5.28 -3.95 -13.48
C ASN A 70 -5.18 -4.65 -14.84
N ALA A 71 -4.46 -4.05 -15.80
CA ALA A 71 -4.24 -4.68 -17.11
C ALA A 71 -3.42 -5.99 -17.02
N MET A 72 -2.56 -6.14 -16.01
CA MET A 72 -1.84 -7.39 -15.76
C MET A 72 -2.69 -8.49 -15.11
N GLY A 73 -3.86 -8.15 -14.56
CA GLY A 73 -4.69 -9.12 -13.85
C GLY A 73 -4.02 -9.67 -12.58
N LEU A 74 -3.39 -8.81 -11.76
CA LEU A 74 -2.66 -9.24 -10.57
C LEU A 74 -3.53 -10.10 -9.65
N CYS A 75 -3.06 -11.30 -9.31
CA CYS A 75 -3.81 -12.32 -8.58
C CYS A 75 -5.13 -12.75 -9.25
N GLY A 76 -5.23 -12.62 -10.56
CA GLY A 76 -6.44 -12.91 -11.33
C GLY A 76 -7.49 -11.80 -11.27
N PHE A 77 -7.08 -10.58 -10.90
CA PHE A 77 -7.98 -9.47 -10.59
C PHE A 77 -7.57 -8.15 -11.26
N ASP A 78 -8.57 -7.33 -11.57
CA ASP A 78 -8.47 -6.13 -12.40
C ASP A 78 -9.22 -4.90 -11.83
N ASP A 79 -9.66 -4.98 -10.57
CA ASP A 79 -10.36 -3.93 -9.82
C ASP A 79 -9.54 -3.39 -8.63
N TRP A 80 -8.21 -3.41 -8.77
CA TRP A 80 -7.30 -2.78 -7.83
C TRP A 80 -7.44 -1.26 -7.86
N ARG A 81 -7.34 -0.62 -6.69
CA ARG A 81 -7.39 0.84 -6.53
C ARG A 81 -6.41 1.31 -5.47
N LEU A 82 -6.20 2.62 -5.40
CA LEU A 82 -5.62 3.22 -4.20
C LEU A 82 -6.51 2.94 -2.99
N PRO A 83 -5.92 2.69 -1.81
CA PRO A 83 -6.67 2.58 -0.57
C PRO A 83 -7.12 3.94 -0.08
N THR A 84 -8.19 3.98 0.70
CA THR A 84 -8.49 5.13 1.56
C THR A 84 -7.45 5.22 2.69
N ALA A 85 -7.36 6.38 3.33
CA ALA A 85 -6.51 6.61 4.49
C ALA A 85 -6.82 5.64 5.63
N ASP A 86 -8.11 5.42 5.90
CA ASP A 86 -8.57 4.49 6.94
C ASP A 86 -8.15 3.05 6.63
N GLU A 87 -8.38 2.58 5.40
CA GLU A 87 -7.99 1.23 4.98
C GLU A 87 -6.50 0.99 5.13
N LEU A 88 -5.68 1.92 4.62
CA LEU A 88 -4.23 1.79 4.62
C LEU A 88 -3.65 1.89 6.03
N GLN A 89 -4.20 2.76 6.87
CA GLN A 89 -3.79 2.87 8.27
C GLN A 89 -4.04 1.56 9.02
N THR A 90 -5.02 0.74 8.61
CA THR A 90 -5.26 -0.54 9.27
C THR A 90 -4.11 -1.55 9.12
N LEU A 91 -3.18 -1.34 8.19
CA LEU A 91 -1.96 -2.15 8.08
C LEU A 91 -0.88 -1.76 9.11
N VAL A 92 -1.01 -0.61 9.77
CA VAL A 92 -0.03 -0.16 10.77
C VAL A 92 -0.05 -1.10 11.97
N ASP A 93 1.09 -1.67 12.28
CA ASP A 93 1.32 -2.46 13.49
C ASP A 93 1.90 -1.57 14.59
N TYR A 94 1.04 -1.00 15.43
CA TYR A 94 1.41 -0.10 16.53
C TYR A 94 2.26 -0.75 17.64
N ARG A 95 2.52 -2.05 17.58
CA ARG A 95 3.48 -2.72 18.48
C ARG A 95 4.92 -2.58 18.00
N ARG A 96 5.11 -2.20 16.73
CA ARG A 96 6.43 -1.94 16.12
C ARG A 96 6.72 -0.44 16.27
N PRO A 97 7.70 -0.04 17.08
CA PRO A 97 8.00 1.37 17.30
C PRO A 97 8.75 1.97 16.11
N PHE A 98 8.80 3.30 16.06
CA PHE A 98 9.78 4.02 15.24
C PHE A 98 11.22 3.71 15.70
N PRO A 99 12.19 3.60 14.78
CA PRO A 99 12.01 3.59 13.32
C PRO A 99 11.40 2.28 12.82
N GLY A 100 10.55 2.41 11.80
CA GLY A 100 9.81 1.31 11.19
C GLY A 100 10.66 0.38 10.31
N PRO A 101 10.02 -0.44 9.47
CA PRO A 101 8.63 -0.33 9.05
C PRO A 101 7.62 -0.84 10.10
N THR A 102 6.64 -0.02 10.45
CA THR A 102 5.54 -0.26 11.39
C THR A 102 4.41 -1.07 10.72
N ILE A 103 4.77 -2.17 10.07
CA ILE A 103 3.88 -3.10 9.36
C ILE A 103 4.45 -4.51 9.52
N ASP A 104 3.63 -5.54 9.35
CA ASP A 104 4.13 -6.92 9.34
C ASP A 104 4.88 -7.23 8.03
N VAL A 105 6.21 -7.08 8.06
CA VAL A 105 7.09 -7.33 6.90
C VAL A 105 7.16 -8.80 6.45
N HIS A 106 6.68 -9.74 7.26
CA HIS A 106 6.55 -11.13 6.80
C HIS A 106 5.47 -11.27 5.73
N TRP A 107 4.37 -10.54 5.92
CA TRP A 107 3.24 -10.50 4.98
C TRP A 107 3.38 -9.40 3.94
N PHE A 108 4.02 -8.28 4.29
CA PHE A 108 4.28 -7.17 3.38
C PHE A 108 5.78 -6.94 3.21
N PRO A 109 6.50 -7.89 2.59
CA PRO A 109 7.89 -7.66 2.24
C PRO A 109 7.99 -6.51 1.25
N HIS A 110 9.20 -5.93 1.15
CA HIS A 110 9.49 -4.81 0.24
C HIS A 110 8.57 -3.61 0.49
N THR A 111 8.23 -3.38 1.77
CA THR A 111 7.60 -2.12 2.17
C THR A 111 8.67 -1.04 2.20
N TRP A 112 8.45 0.00 1.42
CA TRP A 112 9.26 1.20 1.36
C TRP A 112 9.08 2.06 2.62
N VAL A 113 10.15 2.69 3.06
CA VAL A 113 10.13 3.68 4.14
C VAL A 113 10.97 4.88 3.76
N ASP A 114 10.52 6.09 4.10
CA ASP A 114 11.32 7.29 3.89
C ASP A 114 12.40 7.40 4.96
N LEU A 115 13.65 7.16 4.55
CA LEU A 115 14.84 7.30 5.40
C LEU A 115 15.50 8.68 5.29
N SER A 116 14.87 9.63 4.58
CA SER A 116 15.37 11.01 4.53
C SER A 116 15.26 11.69 5.91
N THR A 117 16.03 12.75 6.12
CA THR A 117 16.02 13.50 7.39
C THR A 117 14.69 14.17 7.70
N LEU A 118 13.87 14.41 6.67
CA LEU A 118 12.56 15.03 6.82
C LEU A 118 11.43 13.99 6.89
N ALA A 119 11.64 12.81 6.30
CA ALA A 119 10.80 11.60 6.37
C ALA A 119 9.28 11.81 6.35
N TRP A 120 8.79 12.75 5.52
CA TRP A 120 7.36 13.07 5.42
C TRP A 120 6.63 12.18 4.40
N ARG A 121 7.35 11.56 3.46
CA ARG A 121 6.75 10.74 2.40
C ARG A 121 6.22 9.43 2.96
N GLY A 122 5.27 8.85 2.26
CA GLY A 122 4.69 7.56 2.63
C GLY A 122 3.91 6.98 1.47
N TYR A 123 2.97 6.11 1.80
CA TYR A 123 2.10 5.45 0.85
C TYR A 123 0.87 6.30 0.56
N TRP A 124 0.64 6.59 -0.72
CA TRP A 124 -0.51 7.36 -1.16
C TRP A 124 -1.84 6.68 -0.86
N THR A 125 -2.83 7.52 -0.57
CA THR A 125 -4.23 7.12 -0.44
C THR A 125 -5.07 7.80 -1.54
N SER A 126 -6.32 7.38 -1.69
CA SER A 126 -7.31 8.03 -2.55
C SER A 126 -7.87 9.33 -1.97
N ASP A 127 -7.61 9.62 -0.70
CA ASP A 127 -8.32 10.67 0.03
C ASP A 127 -7.58 12.00 -0.11
N PHE A 128 -8.27 12.99 -0.65
CA PHE A 128 -7.74 14.35 -0.75
C PHE A 128 -7.80 15.07 0.59
N TYR A 129 -6.87 16.00 0.79
CA TYR A 129 -6.94 16.89 1.93
C TYR A 129 -8.07 17.90 1.68
N ALA A 130 -9.07 17.92 2.57
CA ALA A 130 -10.33 18.63 2.34
C ALA A 130 -10.15 20.15 2.17
N ASP A 131 -9.20 20.76 2.89
CA ASP A 131 -8.98 22.21 2.83
C ASP A 131 -8.19 22.62 1.59
N ASP A 132 -7.38 21.72 1.01
CA ASP A 132 -6.59 21.99 -0.18
C ASP A 132 -6.33 20.71 -1.00
N PRO A 133 -7.07 20.49 -2.10
CA PRO A 133 -7.01 19.27 -2.90
C PRO A 133 -5.72 19.13 -3.72
N VAL A 134 -4.79 20.10 -3.67
CA VAL A 134 -3.42 19.89 -4.18
C VAL A 134 -2.62 18.95 -3.27
N TYR A 135 -3.11 18.67 -2.06
CA TYR A 135 -2.59 17.70 -1.13
C TYR A 135 -3.48 16.45 -1.02
N ALA A 136 -2.86 15.33 -0.65
CA ALA A 136 -3.55 14.06 -0.36
C ALA A 136 -3.00 13.43 0.92
N TRP A 137 -3.81 12.59 1.55
CA TRP A 137 -3.38 11.81 2.70
C TRP A 137 -2.42 10.69 2.27
N ASN A 138 -1.45 10.41 3.13
CA ASN A 138 -0.55 9.27 3.00
C ASN A 138 -0.34 8.59 4.36
N VAL A 139 0.02 7.31 4.34
CA VAL A 139 0.43 6.57 5.54
C VAL A 139 1.94 6.37 5.52
N ASN A 140 2.61 6.82 6.57
CA ASN A 140 4.05 6.66 6.73
C ASN A 140 4.35 5.47 7.62
N PHE A 141 4.84 4.37 7.05
CA PHE A 141 5.21 3.18 7.82
C PHE A 141 6.55 3.31 8.54
N ASN A 142 7.34 4.38 8.36
CA ASN A 142 8.50 4.59 9.23
C ASN A 142 8.07 5.04 10.65
N TYR A 143 7.00 5.86 10.73
CA TYR A 143 6.48 6.40 11.99
C TYR A 143 5.14 5.78 12.44
N GLY A 144 4.41 5.10 11.54
CA GLY A 144 3.09 4.54 11.81
C GLY A 144 1.96 5.57 11.89
N ASN A 145 2.08 6.70 11.20
CA ASN A 145 1.11 7.79 11.24
C ASN A 145 0.56 8.16 9.86
N LEU A 146 -0.56 8.89 9.89
CA LEU A 146 -1.09 9.62 8.73
C LEU A 146 -0.29 10.92 8.55
N GLY A 147 -0.06 11.28 7.31
CA GLY A 147 0.50 12.55 6.88
C GLY A 147 -0.29 13.13 5.72
N VAL A 148 -0.01 14.39 5.40
CA VAL A 148 -0.55 15.10 4.25
C VAL A 148 0.63 15.55 3.41
N ASN A 149 0.60 15.24 2.12
CA ASN A 149 1.67 15.60 1.20
C ASN A 149 1.12 16.17 -0.10
N HIS A 150 1.90 17.07 -0.69
CA HIS A 150 1.56 17.66 -1.97
C HIS A 150 1.58 16.56 -3.04
N ARG A 151 0.54 16.49 -3.88
CA ARG A 151 0.33 15.38 -4.84
C ARG A 151 1.39 15.30 -5.96
N ASN A 152 2.21 16.34 -6.10
CA ASN A 152 3.35 16.36 -7.02
C ASN A 152 4.62 15.71 -6.46
N ASN A 153 4.64 15.38 -5.17
CA ASN A 153 5.78 14.72 -4.55
C ASN A 153 5.78 13.23 -4.89
N ASP A 154 6.95 12.63 -4.79
CA ASP A 154 7.10 11.19 -4.90
C ASP A 154 6.60 10.50 -3.63
N GLY A 155 5.73 9.49 -3.80
CA GLY A 155 5.25 8.63 -2.72
C GLY A 155 5.09 7.19 -3.18
N ALA A 156 5.19 6.26 -2.24
CA ALA A 156 4.99 4.84 -2.52
C ALA A 156 3.50 4.56 -2.76
N VAL A 157 3.19 3.42 -3.39
CA VAL A 157 1.80 2.98 -3.61
C VAL A 157 1.69 1.53 -3.21
N ARG A 158 0.60 1.12 -2.56
CA ARG A 158 0.21 -0.28 -2.36
C ARG A 158 -1.29 -0.37 -2.59
N LEU A 159 -1.68 -1.08 -3.65
CA LEU A 159 -3.08 -1.14 -4.05
C LEU A 159 -3.89 -2.05 -3.12
N VAL A 160 -5.19 -1.79 -3.09
CA VAL A 160 -6.17 -2.58 -2.36
C VAL A 160 -7.35 -2.89 -3.27
N ARG A 161 -8.08 -3.95 -2.94
CA ARG A 161 -9.42 -4.21 -3.45
C ARG A 161 -10.30 -4.81 -2.36
N ALA A 162 -11.61 -4.78 -2.58
CA ALA A 162 -12.55 -5.53 -1.75
C ALA A 162 -12.25 -7.04 -1.85
N GLY A 163 -12.28 -7.76 -0.72
CA GLY A 163 -12.23 -9.21 -0.76
C GLY A 163 -13.61 -9.80 -1.01
N ARG A 164 -13.62 -10.89 -1.78
CA ARG A 164 -14.76 -11.79 -1.93
C ARG A 164 -14.61 -12.96 -0.96
#